data_AF-A0AA38C5C6-F1
#
_entry.id   AF-A0AA38C5C6-F1
#
_cell.length_a   1.000
_cell.length_b   1.000
_cell.length_c   1.000
_cell.angle_alpha   90.00
_cell.angle_beta   90.00
_cell.angle_gamma   90.00
#
_symmetry.space_group_name_H-M   'P 1'
#
loop_
_entity.id
_entity.type
_entity.pdbx_description
1 polymer ?
#
loop_
_entity_poly.entity_id
_entity_poly.type
_entity_poly.pdbx_seq_one_letter_code
_entity_poly.pdbx_strand_id
1 'polypeptide(L)'
;MVGQSDYGSMFSAMDSLVTHLARSKLLRHDEVDVRLMVITCISEVTRITSPNFSYSDTTVEEVFELMIGSFHPYFGKSVKILENMAK
;
A
#
# COMPACT_ATOMS: atom_id res chain seq x y z
N MET A 1 9.28 2.25 34.95
CA MET A 1 8.26 2.30 33.88
C MET A 1 8.97 2.75 32.62
N VAL A 2 9.20 1.84 31.67
CA VAL A 2 9.61 2.24 30.32
C VAL A 2 8.38 2.90 29.72
N GLY A 3 8.40 4.23 29.55
CA GLY A 3 7.30 4.93 28.91
C GLY A 3 7.12 4.36 27.51
N GLN A 4 5.95 3.77 27.23
CA GLN A 4 5.58 3.48 25.86
C GLN A 4 5.69 4.79 25.08
N SER A 5 6.57 4.77 24.07
CA SER A 5 6.89 5.90 23.22
C SER A 5 5.62 6.58 22.74
N ASP A 6 5.63 7.91 22.80
CA ASP A 6 4.60 8.81 22.31
C ASP A 6 3.96 8.30 21.00
N TYR A 7 2.73 7.80 21.09
CA TYR A 7 1.96 7.26 19.97
C TYR A 7 1.87 8.27 18.82
N GLY A 8 1.86 9.58 19.14
CA GLY A 8 1.86 10.67 18.16
C GLY A 8 3.13 10.72 17.31
N SER A 9 4.31 10.56 17.91
CA SER A 9 5.58 10.52 17.20
C SER A 9 5.68 9.34 16.24
N MET A 10 5.24 8.16 16.67
CA MET A 10 5.24 6.95 15.85
C MET A 10 4.25 7.06 14.68
N PHE A 11 3.08 7.65 14.94
CA PHE A 11 2.06 7.93 13.93
C PHE A 11 2.56 8.93 12.87
N SER A 12 3.20 10.02 13.30
CA SER A 12 3.78 11.01 12.40
C SER A 12 4.88 10.40 11.50
N ALA A 13 5.71 9.51 12.05
CA ALA A 13 6.71 8.80 11.27
C ALA A 13 6.07 7.89 10.20
N MET A 14 4.99 7.18 10.55
CA MET A 14 4.23 6.35 9.60
C MET A 14 3.57 7.17 8.49
N ASP A 15 2.99 8.32 8.83
CA ASP A 15 2.39 9.25 7.86
C ASP A 15 3.42 9.79 6.87
N SER A 16 4.58 10.21 7.39
CA SER A 16 5.71 10.67 6.59
C SER A 16 6.25 9.55 5.68
N LEU A 17 6.34 8.33 6.18
CA LEU A 17 6.77 7.16 5.41
C LEU A 17 5.84 6.91 4.23
N VAL A 18 4.52 6.83 4.45
CA VAL A 18 3.54 6.60 3.37
C VAL A 18 3.60 7.70 2.33
N THR A 19 3.65 8.95 2.77
CA THR A 19 3.74 10.13 1.90
C THR A 19 4.99 10.11 1.01
N HIS A 20 6.14 9.71 1.56
CA HIS A 20 7.38 9.58 0.79
C HIS A 20 7.36 8.37 -0.14
N LEU A 21 6.86 7.22 0.32
CA LEU A 21 6.77 6.01 -0.50
C LEU A 21 5.83 6.21 -1.68
N ALA A 22 4.68 6.87 -1.49
CA ALA A 22 3.72 7.24 -2.55
C ALA A 22 4.38 8.04 -3.68
N ARG A 23 5.33 8.92 -3.34
CA ARG A 23 6.08 9.75 -4.31
C ARG A 23 7.41 9.13 -4.74
N SER A 24 7.75 7.96 -4.20
CA SER A 24 9.03 7.32 -4.48
C SER A 24 9.04 6.74 -5.90
N LYS A 25 10.24 6.69 -6.48
CA LYS A 25 10.45 5.94 -7.73
C LYS A 25 10.27 4.43 -7.55
N LEU A 26 10.18 3.93 -6.32
CA LEU A 26 10.00 2.51 -6.02
C LEU A 26 8.63 1.99 -6.49
N LEU A 27 7.59 2.83 -6.45
CA LEU A 27 6.28 2.50 -6.99
C LEU A 27 6.22 2.46 -8.52
N ARG A 28 7.26 2.99 -9.17
CA ARG A 28 7.45 2.97 -10.63
C ARG A 28 8.66 2.13 -11.03
N HIS A 29 9.17 1.31 -10.13
CA HIS A 29 10.33 0.45 -10.39
C HIS A 29 9.95 -0.64 -11.40
N ASP A 30 10.87 -1.08 -12.26
CA ASP A 30 10.57 -2.06 -13.32
C ASP A 30 10.23 -3.45 -12.77
N GLU A 31 10.94 -3.87 -11.71
CA GLU A 31 10.66 -5.14 -11.02
C GLU A 31 9.33 -5.12 -10.27
N VAL A 32 8.45 -6.07 -10.61
CA VAL A 32 7.09 -6.19 -10.05
C VAL A 32 7.15 -6.44 -8.54
N ASP A 33 8.06 -7.30 -8.08
CA ASP A 33 8.16 -7.68 -6.67
C ASP A 33 8.54 -6.50 -5.78
N VAL A 34 9.38 -5.57 -6.29
CA VAL A 34 9.71 -4.33 -5.58
C VAL A 34 8.47 -3.45 -5.42
N ARG A 35 7.68 -3.27 -6.49
CA ARG A 35 6.43 -2.49 -6.43
C ARG A 35 5.44 -3.11 -5.46
N LEU A 36 5.25 -4.43 -5.53
CA LEU A 36 4.34 -5.17 -4.66
C LEU A 36 4.75 -5.05 -3.18
N MET A 37 6.03 -5.17 -2.84
CA MET A 37 6.50 -4.99 -1.46
C MET A 37 6.20 -3.59 -0.92
N VAL A 38 6.42 -2.53 -1.72
CA VAL A 38 6.13 -1.15 -1.31
C VAL A 38 4.63 -0.94 -1.14
N ILE A 39 3.82 -1.44 -2.07
CA ILE A 39 2.36 -1.41 -1.97
C ILE A 39 1.88 -2.13 -0.70
N THR A 40 2.37 -3.34 -0.43
CA THR A 40 2.01 -4.09 0.78
C THR A 40 2.38 -3.31 2.04
N CYS A 41 3.57 -2.70 2.09
CA CYS A 41 3.99 -1.87 3.21
C CYS A 41 3.01 -0.70 3.44
N ILE A 42 2.68 0.06 2.39
CA ILE A 42 1.75 1.18 2.48
C ILE A 42 0.37 0.71 2.96
N SER A 43 -0.15 -0.41 2.43
CA SER A 43 -1.43 -0.98 2.83
C SER A 43 -1.48 -1.38 4.30
N GLU A 44 -0.42 -1.99 4.81
CA GLU A 44 -0.33 -2.36 6.23
C GLU A 44 -0.29 -1.12 7.12
N VAL A 45 0.52 -0.12 6.77
CA VAL A 45 0.56 1.15 7.50
C VAL A 45 -0.83 1.78 7.48
N THR A 46 -1.49 1.78 6.33
CA THR A 46 -2.84 2.35 6.17
C THR A 46 -3.88 1.61 7.01
N ARG A 47 -3.80 0.29 7.11
CA ARG A 47 -4.67 -0.50 7.99
C ARG A 47 -4.44 -0.16 9.46
N ILE A 48 -3.18 0.05 9.87
CA ILE A 48 -2.81 0.36 11.26
C ILE A 48 -3.25 1.78 11.65
N THR A 49 -3.09 2.75 10.75
CA THR A 49 -3.39 4.17 11.02
C THR A 49 -4.87 4.50 10.84
N SER A 50 -5.63 3.69 10.09
CA SER A 50 -7.07 3.85 9.92
C SER A 50 -7.84 3.81 11.25
N PRO A 51 -8.86 4.66 11.45
CA PRO A 51 -9.39 5.68 10.53
C PRO A 51 -8.67 7.04 10.61
N ASN A 52 -7.59 7.15 11.39
CA ASN A 52 -7.03 8.41 11.86
C ASN A 52 -5.90 8.98 10.99
N PHE A 53 -5.69 8.46 9.77
CA PHE A 53 -4.59 8.86 8.89
C PHE A 53 -4.63 10.35 8.53
N SER A 54 -3.45 10.94 8.30
CA SER A 54 -3.28 12.37 8.03
C SER A 54 -2.79 12.67 6.61
N TYR A 55 -2.47 11.65 5.80
CA TYR A 55 -2.11 11.82 4.40
C TYR A 55 -3.33 12.23 3.56
N SER A 56 -3.08 13.05 2.52
CA SER A 56 -4.12 13.68 1.71
C SER A 56 -4.92 12.67 0.89
N ASP A 57 -6.18 13.00 0.56
CA ASP A 57 -7.03 12.19 -0.32
C ASP A 57 -6.33 11.86 -1.66
N THR A 58 -5.56 12.79 -2.21
CA THR A 58 -4.73 12.56 -3.40
C THR A 58 -3.69 11.45 -3.19
N THR A 59 -3.07 11.39 -2.01
CA THR A 59 -2.10 10.33 -1.67
C THR A 59 -2.81 8.98 -1.56
N VAL A 60 -4.02 8.98 -1.00
CA VAL A 60 -4.86 7.78 -0.91
C VAL A 60 -5.24 7.29 -2.31
N GLU A 61 -5.68 8.17 -3.20
CA GLU A 61 -6.00 7.83 -4.60
C GLU A 61 -4.78 7.26 -5.34
N GLU A 62 -3.62 7.93 -5.30
CA GLU A 62 -2.40 7.46 -5.97
C GLU A 62 -1.99 6.05 -5.52
N VAL A 63 -2.05 5.78 -4.21
CA VAL A 63 -1.77 4.47 -3.64
C VAL A 63 -2.78 3.43 -4.13
N PHE A 64 -4.06 3.77 -4.15
CA PHE A 64 -5.13 2.88 -4.57
C PHE A 64 -5.02 2.52 -6.06
N GLU A 65 -4.73 3.49 -6.92
CA GLU A 65 -4.50 3.27 -8.35
C GLU A 65 -3.31 2.34 -8.58
N LEU A 66 -2.20 2.54 -7.86
CA LEU A 66 -1.00 1.71 -7.97
C LEU A 66 -1.24 0.28 -7.47
N MET A 67 -2.04 0.13 -6.40
CA MET A 67 -2.51 -1.18 -5.94
C MET A 67 -3.28 -1.90 -7.02
N ILE A 68 -4.35 -1.28 -7.54
CA ILE A 68 -5.21 -1.87 -8.56
C ILE A 68 -4.38 -2.21 -9.81
N GLY A 69 -3.54 -1.29 -10.28
CA GLY A 69 -2.69 -1.49 -11.45
C GLY A 69 -1.71 -2.66 -11.27
N SER A 70 -1.15 -2.84 -10.07
CA SER A 70 -0.22 -3.92 -9.78
C SER A 70 -0.90 -5.30 -9.67
N PHE A 71 -2.12 -5.34 -9.13
CA PHE A 71 -2.88 -6.60 -8.99
C PHE A 71 -3.72 -6.95 -10.23
N HIS A 72 -4.05 -5.99 -11.10
CA HIS A 72 -4.88 -6.17 -12.30
C HIS A 72 -4.46 -7.36 -13.19
N PRO A 73 -3.16 -7.55 -13.54
CA PRO A 73 -2.73 -8.66 -14.37
C PRO A 73 -2.96 -10.04 -13.75
N TYR A 74 -3.05 -10.11 -12.42
CA TYR A 74 -3.25 -11.35 -11.68
C TYR A 74 -4.74 -11.70 -11.59
N PHE A 75 -5.63 -10.71 -11.47
CA PHE A 75 -7.07 -10.97 -11.45
C PHE A 75 -7.55 -11.63 -12.75
N GLY A 76 -7.13 -11.13 -13.91
CA GLY A 76 -7.54 -11.72 -15.19
C GLY A 76 -7.08 -13.16 -15.39
N LYS A 77 -5.89 -13.52 -14.88
CA LYS A 77 -5.37 -14.90 -14.95
C LYS A 77 -6.08 -15.83 -13.98
N SER A 78 -6.27 -15.37 -12.74
CA SER A 78 -6.97 -16.14 -11.70
C SER A 78 -8.42 -16.41 -12.09
N VAL A 79 -9.14 -15.42 -12.64
CA VAL A 79 -10.51 -15.59 -13.11
C VAL A 79 -10.58 -16.65 -14.22
N LYS A 80 -9.68 -16.59 -15.21
CA LYS A 80 -9.63 -17.60 -16.29
C LYS A 80 -9.35 -19.02 -15.78
N ILE A 81 -8.49 -19.17 -14.78
CA ILE A 81 -8.23 -20.47 -14.16
C ILE A 81 -9.47 -21.00 -13.44
N LEU A 82 -10.14 -20.14 -12.66
CA LEU A 82 -11.36 -20.50 -11.95
C LEU A 82 -12.51 -20.85 -12.92
N GLU A 83 -12.68 -20.08 -14.00
CA GLU A 83 -13.65 -20.37 -15.07
C GLU A 83 -13.40 -21.72 -15.75
N ASN A 84 -12.13 -22.08 -15.97
CA ASN A 84 -11.77 -23.37 -16.53
C ASN A 84 -12.02 -24.54 -15.57
N MET A 85 -11.94 -24.30 -14.26
CA MET A 85 -12.18 -25.33 -13.23
C MET A 85 -13.66 -25.49 -12.88
N ALA A 86 -14.48 -24.49 -13.20
CA ALA A 86 -15.93 -24.53 -13.06
C ALA A 86 -16.65 -25.23 -14.24
N LYS A 87 -15.91 -25.65 -15.27
CA LYS A 87 -16.40 -26.48 -16.39
C LYS A 87 -16.09 -27.95 -16.14
#